data_AF-A0A2Z6S8M8-F1
#
_entry.id   AF-A0A2Z6S8M8-F1
#
_cell.length_a   1.000
_cell.length_b   1.000
_cell.length_c   1.000
_cell.angle_alpha   90.00
_cell.angle_beta   90.00
_cell.angle_gamma   90.00
#
_symmetry.space_group_name_H-M   'P 1'
#
loop_
_entity.id
_entity.type
_entity.pdbx_description
1 polymer ?
#
loop_
_entity_poly.entity_id
_entity_poly.type
_entity_poly.pdbx_seq_one_letter_code
_entity_poly.pdbx_strand_id
1 'polypeptide(L)'
;MSSHWSERLLIYNPYKCHLFKCRNRSIIVRDDTRKYEVLPLHAKIGIGENLATSGYLDIKVNGYEPEYEDRTWVPIIPGYTIFTKVHNSFVQLSIEKNIDNTLIFYWADYGGDETFANIQYSSRKPDFFASLIARLPGEGRISIPDLLGFNDKNNVEFLRSIINAKFPTIFKDFKKNYSAINKGITLKQSCKRKGIAILDDITLSSNSTSNIMSGLTVSREGLLMDGLSVQALAVQFFEIKDELYRVKKQLKIEKDKNLQNNHEEEDIDENQNLDYMIDEAISKE
;
A
#
# COMPACT_ATOMS: atom_id res chain seq x y z
N MET A 1 -11.77 -30.73 -33.78
CA MET A 1 -11.87 -29.39 -33.18
C MET A 1 -10.61 -29.20 -32.34
N SER A 2 -9.82 -28.15 -32.59
CA SER A 2 -8.61 -27.89 -31.78
C SER A 2 -9.06 -27.51 -30.37
N SER A 3 -8.54 -28.19 -29.35
CA SER A 3 -8.78 -27.82 -27.94
C SER A 3 -8.22 -26.42 -27.68
N HIS A 4 -8.95 -25.62 -26.92
CA HIS A 4 -8.55 -24.26 -26.59
C HIS A 4 -7.19 -24.28 -25.86
N TRP A 5 -6.29 -23.33 -26.10
CA TRP A 5 -4.90 -23.37 -25.58
C TRP A 5 -4.81 -23.66 -24.08
N SER A 6 -5.75 -23.13 -23.30
CA SER A 6 -5.81 -23.30 -21.85
C SER A 6 -6.19 -24.71 -21.41
N GLU A 7 -7.01 -25.41 -22.19
CA GLU A 7 -7.38 -26.81 -21.95
C GLU A 7 -6.20 -27.73 -22.25
N ARG A 8 -5.40 -27.43 -23.28
CA ARG A 8 -4.18 -28.22 -23.58
C ARG A 8 -3.20 -28.18 -22.41
N LEU A 9 -2.99 -27.00 -21.80
CA LEU A 9 -2.14 -26.88 -20.60
C LEU A 9 -2.65 -27.74 -19.44
N LEU A 10 -3.98 -27.85 -19.27
CA LEU A 10 -4.57 -28.76 -18.29
C LEU A 10 -4.38 -30.23 -18.65
N ILE A 11 -4.48 -30.62 -19.93
CA ILE A 11 -4.28 -32.01 -20.36
C ILE A 11 -2.85 -32.47 -20.11
N TYR A 12 -1.85 -31.60 -20.35
CA TYR A 12 -0.44 -31.94 -20.12
C TYR A 12 -0.08 -32.05 -18.63
N ASN A 13 -0.72 -31.27 -17.76
CA ASN A 13 -0.44 -31.26 -16.31
C ASN A 13 -1.73 -31.12 -15.46
N PRO A 14 -2.65 -32.10 -15.47
CA PRO A 14 -4.01 -31.95 -14.96
C PRO A 14 -4.10 -31.74 -13.44
N TYR A 15 -3.12 -32.23 -12.69
CA TYR A 15 -3.10 -32.13 -11.23
C TYR A 15 -2.25 -30.96 -10.70
N LYS A 16 -1.60 -30.22 -11.59
CA LYS A 16 -0.68 -29.13 -11.23
C LYS A 16 -1.05 -27.79 -11.88
N CYS A 17 -1.94 -27.80 -12.88
CA CYS A 17 -2.43 -26.60 -13.49
C CYS A 17 -3.86 -26.30 -13.03
N HIS A 18 -4.12 -25.05 -12.67
CA HIS A 18 -5.43 -24.57 -12.25
C HIS A 18 -5.89 -23.45 -13.18
N LEU A 19 -7.04 -23.65 -13.83
CA LEU A 19 -7.64 -22.66 -14.72
C LEU A 19 -8.67 -21.83 -13.95
N PHE A 20 -8.61 -20.51 -14.11
CA PHE A 20 -9.68 -19.63 -13.67
C PHE A 20 -9.84 -18.46 -14.64
N LYS A 21 -11.06 -17.90 -14.65
CA LYS A 21 -11.47 -16.86 -15.58
C LYS A 21 -11.64 -15.54 -14.83
N CYS A 22 -10.93 -14.52 -15.27
CA CYS A 22 -11.06 -13.19 -14.70
C CYS A 22 -12.33 -12.48 -15.18
N ARG A 23 -12.73 -11.42 -14.48
CA ARG A 23 -13.92 -10.62 -14.81
C ARG A 23 -13.86 -9.99 -16.21
N ASN A 24 -12.68 -9.59 -16.65
CA ASN A 24 -12.42 -9.09 -18.00
C ASN A 24 -12.44 -10.20 -19.08
N ARG A 25 -12.85 -11.42 -18.71
CA ARG A 25 -12.90 -12.64 -19.53
C ARG A 25 -11.53 -13.18 -19.95
N SER A 26 -10.43 -12.63 -19.44
CA SER A 26 -9.12 -13.27 -19.61
C SER A 26 -9.12 -14.64 -18.92
N ILE A 27 -8.38 -15.56 -19.51
CA ILE A 27 -8.20 -16.91 -18.99
C ILE A 27 -6.78 -16.98 -18.44
N ILE A 28 -6.67 -17.40 -17.19
CA ILE A 28 -5.39 -17.61 -16.53
C ILE A 28 -5.28 -19.10 -16.21
N VAL A 29 -4.11 -19.67 -16.51
CA VAL A 29 -3.74 -21.02 -16.08
C VAL A 29 -2.57 -20.86 -15.11
N ARG A 30 -2.82 -21.09 -13.83
CA ARG A 30 -1.78 -21.13 -12.80
C ARG A 30 -1.09 -22.49 -12.81
N ASP A 31 0.23 -22.47 -12.72
CA ASP A 31 1.09 -23.65 -12.67
C ASP A 31 1.69 -23.80 -11.27
N ASP A 32 1.31 -24.87 -10.60
CA ASP A 32 1.69 -25.23 -9.24
C ASP A 32 2.81 -26.29 -9.23
N THR A 33 3.48 -26.51 -10.36
CA THR A 33 4.64 -27.43 -10.44
C THR A 33 5.81 -26.97 -9.58
N ARG A 34 5.99 -25.65 -9.44
CA ARG A 34 7.05 -25.05 -8.62
C ARG A 34 6.62 -24.98 -7.16
N LYS A 35 7.55 -25.27 -6.25
CA LYS A 35 7.31 -25.13 -4.82
C LYS A 35 7.19 -23.65 -4.45
N TYR A 36 6.13 -23.30 -3.73
CA TYR A 36 5.97 -21.98 -3.14
C TYR A 36 6.94 -21.75 -1.99
N GLU A 37 7.61 -20.60 -1.99
CA GLU A 37 8.61 -20.26 -0.98
C GLU A 37 8.21 -19.04 -0.15
N VAL A 38 7.94 -19.26 1.14
CA VAL A 38 7.65 -18.16 2.06
C VAL A 38 8.96 -17.56 2.60
N LEU A 39 9.36 -16.44 2.01
CA LEU A 39 10.53 -15.62 2.36
C LEU A 39 10.39 -14.86 3.70
N PRO A 40 11.50 -14.39 4.31
CA PRO A 40 11.48 -13.58 5.53
C PRO A 40 10.67 -12.28 5.41
N LEU A 41 10.66 -11.64 4.23
CA LEU A 41 9.86 -10.44 3.96
C LEU A 41 8.34 -10.67 4.14
N HIS A 42 7.86 -11.92 4.12
CA HIS A 42 6.47 -12.23 4.39
C HIS A 42 6.14 -12.26 5.89
N ALA A 43 7.12 -12.20 6.79
CA ALA A 43 6.88 -12.25 8.23
C ALA A 43 6.17 -10.98 8.76
N LYS A 44 6.13 -9.91 7.96
CA LYS A 44 5.48 -8.64 8.32
C LYS A 44 4.80 -8.05 7.10
N ILE A 45 3.60 -7.52 7.29
CA ILE A 45 2.89 -6.74 6.28
C ILE A 45 3.43 -5.31 6.32
N GLY A 46 4.10 -4.89 5.26
CA GLY A 46 4.64 -3.55 5.08
C GLY A 46 3.62 -2.62 4.40
N ILE A 47 3.34 -1.46 5.00
CA ILE A 47 2.47 -0.44 4.38
C ILE A 47 3.34 0.60 3.68
N GLY A 48 3.12 0.81 2.38
CA GLY A 48 3.83 1.81 1.58
C GLY A 48 5.28 1.45 1.25
N GLU A 49 5.65 0.17 1.32
CA GLU A 49 6.96 -0.32 0.91
C GLU A 49 7.03 -0.50 -0.62
N ASN A 50 8.25 -0.42 -1.18
CA ASN A 50 8.49 -0.71 -2.59
C ASN A 50 8.09 -2.17 -2.89
N LEU A 51 7.47 -2.46 -4.03
CA LEU A 51 7.10 -3.82 -4.45
C LEU A 51 8.29 -4.79 -4.46
N ALA A 52 9.51 -4.32 -4.72
CA ALA A 52 10.71 -5.14 -4.66
C ALA A 52 11.10 -5.55 -3.23
N THR A 53 10.64 -4.80 -2.22
CA THR A 53 10.92 -5.02 -0.79
C THR A 53 9.69 -5.51 -0.02
N SER A 54 8.48 -5.31 -0.56
CA SER A 54 7.22 -5.74 0.03
C SER A 54 6.86 -7.16 -0.42
N GLY A 55 6.50 -8.01 0.53
CA GLY A 55 5.93 -9.34 0.25
C GLY A 55 4.45 -9.33 -0.09
N TYR A 56 3.83 -8.16 -0.07
CA TYR A 56 2.39 -8.02 -0.17
C TYR A 56 2.02 -6.87 -1.09
N LEU A 57 0.96 -7.10 -1.86
CA LEU A 57 0.30 -6.09 -2.66
C LEU A 57 -0.98 -5.62 -1.95
N ASP A 58 -1.16 -4.30 -1.86
CA ASP A 58 -2.37 -3.67 -1.34
C ASP A 58 -3.38 -3.41 -2.48
N ILE A 59 -4.38 -4.28 -2.64
CA ILE A 59 -5.40 -4.13 -3.68
C ILE A 59 -6.81 -4.46 -3.22
N LYS A 60 -7.78 -3.98 -3.98
CA LYS A 60 -9.17 -4.37 -3.83
C LYS A 60 -9.42 -5.73 -4.47
N VAL A 61 -9.79 -6.72 -3.66
CA VAL A 61 -10.14 -8.06 -4.12
C VAL A 61 -11.65 -8.23 -4.08
N ASN A 62 -12.25 -8.58 -5.22
CA ASN A 62 -13.70 -8.63 -5.32
C ASN A 62 -14.27 -9.89 -4.65
N GLY A 63 -15.28 -9.71 -3.79
CA GLY A 63 -15.92 -10.83 -3.09
C GLY A 63 -15.09 -11.41 -1.93
N TYR A 64 -13.97 -10.76 -1.60
CA TYR A 64 -13.16 -11.04 -0.43
C TYR A 64 -13.43 -9.99 0.64
N GLU A 65 -13.53 -10.39 1.91
CA GLU A 65 -13.76 -9.45 3.00
C GLU A 65 -12.49 -8.62 3.24
N PRO A 66 -12.53 -7.28 3.11
CA PRO A 66 -11.33 -6.47 3.27
C PRO A 66 -10.79 -6.53 4.70
N GLU A 67 -9.47 -6.36 4.84
CA GLU A 67 -8.85 -6.24 6.16
C GLU A 67 -9.03 -4.84 6.75
N TYR A 68 -8.99 -3.83 5.90
CA TYR A 68 -9.17 -2.44 6.25
C TYR A 68 -9.71 -1.70 5.03
N GLU A 69 -10.57 -0.71 5.27
CA GLU A 69 -11.24 0.02 4.21
C GLU A 69 -11.87 -0.95 3.19
N ASP A 70 -11.45 -0.87 1.92
CA ASP A 70 -11.86 -1.75 0.83
C ASP A 70 -10.70 -2.58 0.25
N ARG A 71 -9.64 -2.76 1.04
CA ARG A 71 -8.35 -3.31 0.61
C ARG A 71 -8.02 -4.64 1.27
N THR A 72 -7.26 -5.44 0.53
CA THR A 72 -6.79 -6.76 0.91
C THR A 72 -5.31 -6.90 0.60
N TRP A 73 -4.56 -7.45 1.55
CA TRP A 73 -3.17 -7.82 1.33
C TRP A 73 -3.08 -9.15 0.58
N VAL A 74 -2.57 -9.08 -0.65
CA VAL A 74 -2.32 -10.26 -1.49
C VAL A 74 -0.84 -10.60 -1.46
N PRO A 75 -0.45 -11.81 -0.99
CA PRO A 75 0.94 -12.21 -0.95
C PRO A 75 1.57 -12.37 -2.33
N ILE A 76 2.82 -11.93 -2.48
CA ILE A 76 3.63 -12.06 -3.70
C ILE A 76 4.65 -13.17 -3.47
N ILE A 77 4.30 -14.41 -3.82
CA ILE A 77 5.03 -15.60 -3.39
C ILE A 77 5.92 -16.16 -4.52
N PRO A 78 7.24 -16.33 -4.30
CA PRO A 78 8.10 -17.08 -5.22
C PRO A 78 7.60 -18.49 -5.47
N GLY A 79 7.70 -18.94 -6.72
CA GLY A 79 7.12 -20.20 -7.19
C GLY A 79 5.75 -20.02 -7.84
N TYR A 80 5.11 -18.85 -7.68
CA TYR A 80 3.86 -18.55 -8.39
C TYR A 80 4.12 -18.29 -9.88
N THR A 81 3.60 -19.17 -10.72
CA THR A 81 3.70 -19.08 -12.18
C THR A 81 2.31 -19.13 -12.80
N ILE A 82 2.07 -18.28 -13.80
CA ILE A 82 0.83 -18.28 -14.58
C ILE A 82 1.12 -18.17 -16.08
N PHE A 83 0.21 -18.73 -16.87
CA PHE A 83 0.13 -18.60 -18.31
C PHE A 83 -1.16 -17.89 -18.68
N THR A 84 -1.08 -16.91 -19.57
CA THR A 84 -2.24 -16.15 -20.02
C THR A 84 -2.04 -15.62 -21.43
N LYS A 85 -3.11 -15.07 -22.02
CA LYS A 85 -3.08 -14.37 -23.29
C LYS A 85 -3.33 -12.88 -23.04
N VAL A 86 -2.42 -12.04 -23.52
CA VAL A 86 -2.53 -10.57 -23.47
C VAL A 86 -2.48 -10.04 -24.89
N HIS A 87 -3.56 -9.39 -25.33
CA HIS A 87 -3.76 -9.01 -26.72
C HIS A 87 -3.55 -10.23 -27.66
N ASN A 88 -2.54 -10.17 -28.54
CA ASN A 88 -2.19 -11.25 -29.47
C ASN A 88 -0.99 -12.10 -29.00
N SER A 89 -0.48 -11.84 -27.80
CA SER A 89 0.67 -12.54 -27.23
C SER A 89 0.26 -13.52 -26.14
N PHE A 90 0.78 -14.74 -26.22
CA PHE A 90 0.79 -15.70 -25.13
C PHE A 90 1.99 -15.42 -24.24
N VAL A 91 1.76 -15.34 -22.93
CA VAL A 91 2.78 -14.94 -21.97
C VAL A 91 2.79 -15.86 -20.76
N GLN A 92 3.98 -16.08 -20.23
CA GLN A 92 4.22 -16.69 -18.92
C GLN A 92 4.73 -15.62 -17.98
N LEU A 93 4.17 -15.54 -16.78
CA LEU A 93 4.66 -14.70 -15.69
C LEU A 93 5.05 -15.61 -14.52
N SER A 94 6.21 -15.38 -13.91
CA SER A 94 6.69 -16.14 -12.77
C SER A 94 7.30 -15.21 -11.74
N ILE A 95 6.90 -15.40 -10.48
CA ILE A 95 7.51 -14.76 -9.33
C ILE A 95 8.60 -15.70 -8.83
N GLU A 96 9.81 -15.19 -8.69
CA GLU A 96 11.00 -15.93 -8.27
C GLU A 96 11.69 -15.16 -7.13
N LYS A 97 12.73 -15.76 -6.56
CA LYS A 97 13.60 -15.11 -5.58
C LYS A 97 15.02 -15.01 -6.11
N ASN A 98 15.70 -13.94 -5.73
CA ASN A 98 17.14 -13.81 -5.85
C ASN A 98 17.87 -14.53 -4.71
N ILE A 99 19.20 -14.61 -4.85
CA ILE A 99 20.10 -15.21 -3.84
C ILE A 99 19.99 -14.50 -2.48
N ASP A 100 19.73 -13.20 -2.49
CA ASP A 100 19.55 -12.35 -1.30
C ASP A 100 18.12 -12.42 -0.71
N ASN A 101 17.27 -13.32 -1.19
CA ASN A 101 15.85 -13.43 -0.84
C ASN A 101 15.00 -12.19 -1.21
N THR A 102 15.43 -11.37 -2.17
CA THR A 102 14.57 -10.35 -2.79
C THR A 102 13.70 -10.95 -3.89
N LEU A 103 12.57 -10.32 -4.18
CA LEU A 103 11.67 -10.76 -5.25
C LEU A 103 12.25 -10.40 -6.61
N ILE A 104 12.20 -11.33 -7.56
CA ILE A 104 12.52 -11.09 -8.96
C ILE A 104 11.42 -11.65 -9.86
N PHE A 105 11.09 -10.91 -10.91
CA PHE A 105 9.94 -11.20 -11.77
C PHE A 105 10.45 -11.64 -13.14
N TYR A 106 10.11 -12.86 -13.52
CA TYR A 106 10.44 -13.44 -14.82
C TYR A 106 9.21 -13.47 -15.71
N TRP A 107 9.34 -12.98 -16.94
CA TRP A 107 8.32 -13.16 -17.95
C TRP A 107 8.90 -13.70 -19.26
N ALA A 108 8.09 -14.45 -19.98
CA ALA A 108 8.34 -14.89 -21.34
C ALA A 108 7.14 -14.55 -22.23
N ASP A 109 7.42 -13.99 -23.41
CA ASP A 109 6.47 -13.71 -24.48
C ASP A 109 6.72 -14.70 -25.63
N TYR A 110 5.67 -15.45 -25.95
CA TYR A 110 5.66 -16.48 -26.98
C TYR A 110 5.02 -15.95 -28.28
N GLY A 111 4.60 -14.68 -28.32
CA GLY A 111 3.87 -14.10 -29.44
C GLY A 111 2.58 -14.90 -29.69
N GLY A 112 2.32 -15.24 -30.95
CA GLY A 112 1.13 -16.03 -31.33
C GLY A 112 1.21 -17.53 -31.01
N ASP A 113 2.29 -18.03 -30.40
CA ASP A 113 2.47 -19.45 -30.10
C ASP A 113 1.63 -19.90 -28.89
N GLU A 114 0.46 -20.46 -29.19
CA GLU A 114 -0.49 -21.04 -28.22
C GLU A 114 -0.02 -22.36 -27.57
N THR A 115 1.16 -22.87 -27.94
CA THR A 115 1.76 -24.08 -27.34
C THR A 115 2.74 -23.75 -26.23
N PHE A 116 3.13 -22.48 -26.07
CA PHE A 116 4.15 -22.03 -25.12
C PHE A 116 5.50 -22.75 -25.28
N ALA A 117 5.83 -23.16 -26.51
CA ALA A 117 7.06 -23.89 -26.79
C ALA A 117 8.22 -22.97 -27.20
N ASN A 118 7.92 -21.87 -27.91
CA ASN A 118 8.94 -21.02 -28.53
C ASN A 118 8.94 -19.62 -27.90
N ILE A 119 9.85 -19.40 -26.94
CA ILE A 119 10.06 -18.09 -26.33
C ILE A 119 10.64 -17.15 -27.38
N GLN A 120 9.93 -16.04 -27.67
CA GLN A 120 10.44 -14.99 -28.55
C GLN A 120 11.23 -13.95 -27.76
N TYR A 121 10.69 -13.55 -26.61
CA TYR A 121 11.31 -12.58 -25.72
C TYR A 121 11.16 -13.02 -24.28
N SER A 122 12.12 -12.69 -23.44
CA SER A 122 12.00 -12.86 -22.00
C SER A 122 12.82 -11.83 -21.26
N SER A 123 12.47 -11.62 -20.00
CA SER A 123 13.23 -10.77 -19.10
C SER A 123 13.07 -11.28 -17.68
N ARG A 124 14.07 -11.00 -16.85
CA ARG A 124 14.08 -11.31 -15.43
C ARG A 124 14.57 -10.06 -14.69
N LYS A 125 13.68 -9.33 -14.03
CA LYS A 125 13.99 -8.05 -13.38
C LYS A 125 13.19 -7.85 -12.09
N PRO A 126 13.70 -7.10 -11.10
CA PRO A 126 12.97 -6.74 -9.89
C PRO A 126 12.02 -5.54 -10.17
N ASP A 127 11.19 -5.63 -11.21
CA ASP A 127 10.41 -4.50 -11.73
C ASP A 127 8.88 -4.73 -11.72
N PHE A 128 8.42 -5.77 -11.03
CA PHE A 128 7.00 -6.17 -10.98
C PHE A 128 6.36 -6.23 -12.37
N PHE A 129 7.08 -6.80 -13.35
CA PHE A 129 6.65 -6.95 -14.74
C PHE A 129 6.49 -5.65 -15.53
N ALA A 130 7.02 -4.51 -15.05
CA ALA A 130 6.99 -3.25 -15.80
C ALA A 130 7.66 -3.39 -17.19
N SER A 131 8.74 -4.17 -17.29
CA SER A 131 9.39 -4.47 -18.59
C SER A 131 8.52 -5.27 -19.56
N LEU A 132 7.59 -6.10 -19.07
CA LEU A 132 6.63 -6.79 -19.94
C LEU A 132 5.63 -5.78 -20.53
N ILE A 133 5.11 -4.88 -19.69
CA ILE A 133 4.15 -3.85 -20.12
C ILE A 133 4.77 -2.95 -21.18
N ALA A 134 6.03 -2.53 -20.99
CA ALA A 134 6.75 -1.74 -21.98
C ALA A 134 6.97 -2.48 -23.31
N ARG A 135 6.92 -3.81 -23.31
CA ARG A 135 7.15 -4.65 -24.49
C ARG A 135 5.87 -4.98 -25.25
N LEU A 136 4.75 -5.22 -24.55
CA LEU A 136 3.54 -5.71 -25.18
C LEU A 136 2.94 -4.68 -26.15
N PRO A 137 2.61 -5.07 -27.40
CA PRO A 137 1.98 -4.18 -28.35
C PRO A 137 0.51 -3.97 -27.97
N GLY A 138 0.12 -2.75 -27.63
CA GLY A 138 -1.29 -2.44 -27.36
C GLY A 138 -1.53 -1.03 -26.83
N GLU A 139 -2.68 -0.46 -27.22
CA GLU A 139 -3.28 0.67 -26.53
C GLU A 139 -4.18 0.15 -25.39
N GLY A 140 -4.06 0.73 -24.21
CA GLY A 140 -4.85 0.35 -23.04
C GLY A 140 -4.01 0.16 -21.78
N ARG A 141 -4.65 0.26 -20.62
CA ARG A 141 -3.99 0.02 -19.33
C ARG A 141 -4.07 -1.47 -19.01
N ILE A 142 -2.91 -2.12 -18.99
CA ILE A 142 -2.76 -3.48 -18.47
C ILE A 142 -2.52 -3.39 -16.97
N SER A 143 -3.41 -4.00 -16.18
CA SER A 143 -3.24 -4.16 -14.74
C SER A 143 -2.46 -5.44 -14.46
N ILE A 144 -1.23 -5.34 -13.93
CA ILE A 144 -0.43 -6.51 -13.53
C ILE A 144 -1.17 -7.37 -12.49
N PRO A 145 -1.81 -6.80 -11.45
CA PRO A 145 -2.60 -7.60 -10.52
C PRO A 145 -3.72 -8.40 -11.20
N ASP A 146 -4.37 -7.84 -12.21
CA ASP A 146 -5.39 -8.54 -13.00
C ASP A 146 -4.77 -9.67 -13.82
N LEU A 147 -3.61 -9.43 -14.45
CA LEU A 147 -2.87 -10.45 -15.21
C LEU A 147 -2.41 -11.61 -14.34
N LEU A 148 -2.02 -11.33 -13.10
CA LEU A 148 -1.63 -12.34 -12.13
C LEU A 148 -2.84 -13.05 -11.50
N GLY A 149 -4.06 -12.57 -11.74
CA GLY A 149 -5.25 -13.14 -11.12
C GLY A 149 -5.40 -12.80 -9.64
N PHE A 150 -4.79 -11.72 -9.17
CA PHE A 150 -4.83 -11.30 -7.77
C PHE A 150 -6.14 -10.61 -7.37
N ASN A 151 -7.05 -10.40 -8.32
CA ASN A 151 -8.42 -9.96 -8.04
C ASN A 151 -9.41 -11.12 -7.86
N ASP A 152 -8.98 -12.36 -8.13
CA ASP A 152 -9.81 -13.54 -7.95
C ASP A 152 -9.77 -14.01 -6.49
N LYS A 153 -10.94 -14.16 -5.89
CA LYS A 153 -11.10 -14.53 -4.48
C LYS A 153 -10.40 -15.85 -4.17
N ASN A 154 -10.65 -16.89 -4.97
CA ASN A 154 -10.14 -18.24 -4.69
C ASN A 154 -8.62 -18.29 -4.80
N ASN A 155 -8.07 -17.57 -5.77
CA ASN A 155 -6.63 -17.46 -5.93
C ASN A 155 -5.98 -16.70 -4.76
N VAL A 156 -6.59 -15.61 -4.29
CA VAL A 156 -6.12 -14.87 -3.11
C VAL A 156 -6.20 -15.71 -1.84
N GLU A 157 -7.30 -16.44 -1.62
CA GLU A 157 -7.45 -17.37 -0.49
C GLU A 157 -6.36 -18.44 -0.50
N PHE A 158 -6.07 -19.01 -1.67
CA PHE A 158 -4.99 -19.97 -1.85
C PHE A 158 -3.63 -19.37 -1.48
N LEU A 159 -3.25 -18.21 -2.04
CA LEU A 159 -1.97 -17.56 -1.73
C LEU A 159 -1.84 -17.25 -0.24
N ARG A 160 -2.92 -16.80 0.40
CA ARG A 160 -2.93 -16.51 1.83
C ARG A 160 -2.86 -17.76 2.69
N SER A 161 -3.42 -18.88 2.25
CA SER A 161 -3.28 -20.16 2.95
C SER A 161 -1.81 -20.61 3.05
N ILE A 162 -1.00 -20.33 2.01
CA ILE A 162 0.44 -20.64 2.01
C ILE A 162 1.16 -19.80 3.07
N ILE A 163 0.84 -18.50 3.15
CA ILE A 163 1.39 -17.63 4.18
C ILE A 163 0.91 -18.07 5.57
N ASN A 164 -0.38 -18.34 5.75
CA ASN A 164 -0.96 -18.75 7.03
C ASN A 164 -0.39 -20.07 7.55
N ALA A 165 0.01 -20.98 6.66
CA ALA A 165 0.68 -22.21 7.07
C ALA A 165 2.00 -21.95 7.81
N LYS A 166 2.69 -20.83 7.51
CA LYS A 166 3.93 -20.42 8.18
C LYS A 166 3.73 -19.33 9.24
N PHE A 167 2.79 -18.42 9.01
CA PHE A 167 2.48 -17.27 9.88
C PHE A 167 0.96 -17.22 10.16
N PRO A 168 0.42 -18.08 11.04
CA PRO A 168 -1.03 -18.33 11.15
C PRO A 168 -1.90 -17.13 11.46
N THR A 169 -1.37 -16.11 12.14
CA THR A 169 -2.15 -14.97 12.64
C THR A 169 -1.85 -13.67 11.91
N ILE A 170 -0.93 -13.64 10.94
CA ILE A 170 -0.38 -12.40 10.39
C ILE A 170 -1.46 -11.43 9.87
N PHE A 171 -2.43 -11.92 9.10
CA PHE A 171 -3.49 -11.07 8.57
C PHE A 171 -4.51 -10.67 9.64
N LYS A 172 -4.79 -11.56 10.61
CA LYS A 172 -5.72 -11.30 11.70
C LYS A 172 -5.17 -10.24 12.65
N ASP A 173 -3.90 -10.38 13.02
CA ASP A 173 -3.19 -9.45 13.89
C ASP A 173 -3.03 -8.08 13.22
N PHE A 174 -2.74 -8.06 11.92
CA PHE A 174 -2.72 -6.83 11.14
C PHE A 174 -4.10 -6.15 11.12
N LYS A 175 -5.17 -6.89 10.78
CA LYS A 175 -6.55 -6.36 10.79
C LYS A 175 -6.91 -5.75 12.16
N LYS A 176 -6.55 -6.42 13.25
CA LYS A 176 -6.78 -5.93 14.63
C LYS A 176 -6.02 -4.64 14.93
N ASN A 177 -4.77 -4.53 14.47
CA ASN A 177 -3.86 -3.45 14.85
C ASN A 177 -3.77 -2.34 13.80
N TYR A 178 -4.48 -2.44 12.68
CA TYR A 178 -4.36 -1.53 11.54
C TYR A 178 -4.53 -0.07 11.93
N SER A 179 -5.54 0.26 12.76
CA SER A 179 -5.79 1.64 13.18
C SER A 179 -4.60 2.26 13.92
N ALA A 180 -3.95 1.49 14.80
CA ALA A 180 -2.76 1.92 15.52
C ALA A 180 -1.55 2.05 14.59
N ILE A 181 -1.36 1.11 13.66
CA ILE A 181 -0.29 1.17 12.67
C ILE A 181 -0.46 2.42 11.77
N ASN A 182 -1.69 2.67 11.30
CA ASN A 182 -2.00 3.80 10.44
C ASN A 182 -1.77 5.14 11.15
N LYS A 183 -2.13 5.25 12.44
CA LYS A 183 -1.79 6.43 13.27
C LYS A 183 -0.29 6.74 13.23
N GLY A 184 0.56 5.72 13.35
CA GLY A 184 2.02 5.86 13.26
C GLY A 184 2.50 6.33 11.88
N ILE A 185 1.89 5.83 10.81
CA ILE A 185 2.22 6.22 9.43
C ILE A 185 1.84 7.67 9.16
N THR A 186 0.63 8.08 9.54
CA THR A 186 0.17 9.46 9.41
C THR A 186 1.09 10.41 10.18
N LEU A 187 1.51 10.04 11.40
CA LEU A 187 2.48 10.81 12.17
C LEU A 187 3.81 10.94 11.41
N LYS A 188 4.38 9.83 10.93
CA LYS A 188 5.64 9.82 10.19
C LYS A 188 5.60 10.74 8.95
N GLN A 189 4.51 10.71 8.19
CA GLN A 189 4.33 11.59 7.03
C GLN A 189 4.20 13.06 7.44
N SER A 190 3.45 13.34 8.50
CA SER A 190 3.33 14.68 9.07
C SER A 190 4.69 15.24 9.50
N CYS A 191 5.47 14.46 10.25
CA CYS A 191 6.82 14.82 10.68
C CYS A 191 7.76 15.05 9.48
N LYS A 192 7.71 14.21 8.44
CA LYS A 192 8.50 14.40 7.22
C LYS A 192 8.19 15.73 6.55
N ARG A 193 6.91 16.07 6.38
CA ARG A 193 6.49 17.35 5.78
C ARG A 193 6.98 18.54 6.61
N LYS A 194 6.82 18.48 7.94
CA LYS A 194 7.30 19.55 8.83
C LYS A 194 8.83 19.67 8.81
N GLY A 195 9.55 18.55 8.72
CA GLY A 195 11.01 18.54 8.59
C GLY A 195 11.51 19.21 7.32
N ILE A 196 10.81 19.04 6.19
CA ILE A 196 11.11 19.75 4.94
C ILE A 196 10.90 21.26 5.12
N ALA A 197 9.76 21.67 5.71
CA ALA A 197 9.49 23.09 5.96
C ALA A 197 10.54 23.75 6.87
N ILE A 198 10.96 23.05 7.95
CA ILE A 198 12.04 23.52 8.83
C ILE A 198 13.35 23.69 8.04
N LEU A 199 13.67 22.75 7.15
CA LEU A 199 14.88 22.82 6.33
C LEU A 199 14.84 23.99 5.35
N ASP A 200 13.69 24.23 4.74
CA ASP A 200 13.49 25.35 3.81
C ASP A 200 13.64 26.69 4.55
N ASP A 201 13.05 26.82 5.74
CA ASP A 201 13.19 27.99 6.60
C ASP A 201 14.67 28.26 6.96
N ILE A 202 15.41 27.22 7.39
CA ILE A 202 16.86 27.34 7.69
C ILE A 202 17.64 27.78 6.45
N THR A 203 17.27 27.30 5.26
CA THR A 203 17.98 27.57 4.01
C THR A 203 17.67 28.97 3.46
N LEU A 204 16.47 29.49 3.72
CA LEU A 204 16.04 30.84 3.35
C LEU A 204 16.55 31.89 4.35
N SER A 205 16.77 31.51 5.60
CA SER A 205 17.18 32.39 6.70
C SER A 205 18.69 32.60 6.83
N SER A 206 19.48 32.39 5.77
CA SER A 206 20.96 32.43 5.77
C SER A 206 21.58 33.76 6.23
N ASN A 207 20.77 34.78 6.51
CA ASN A 207 21.17 36.09 7.05
C ASN A 207 20.75 36.33 8.51
N SER A 208 20.05 35.39 9.18
CA SER A 208 19.64 35.53 10.59
C SER A 208 20.35 34.52 11.48
N THR A 209 20.92 35.00 12.58
CA THR A 209 21.86 34.28 13.47
C THR A 209 21.22 33.31 14.46
N SER A 210 19.93 32.99 14.36
CA SER A 210 19.29 32.04 15.28
C SER A 210 18.36 31.08 14.57
N ASN A 211 18.81 29.84 14.40
CA ASN A 211 17.97 28.72 14.00
C ASN A 211 17.10 28.27 15.20
N ILE A 212 16.31 29.17 15.78
CA ILE A 212 15.46 28.88 16.94
C ILE A 212 14.01 28.88 16.47
N MET A 213 13.32 27.75 16.64
CA MET A 213 11.90 27.59 16.33
C MET A 213 11.18 27.08 17.56
N SER A 214 10.12 27.78 17.99
CA SER A 214 9.35 27.43 19.21
C SER A 214 10.25 27.22 20.46
N GLY A 215 11.30 28.03 20.59
CA GLY A 215 12.25 27.95 21.70
C GLY A 215 13.29 26.82 21.60
N LEU A 216 13.32 26.07 20.49
CA LEU A 216 14.29 25.00 20.23
C LEU A 216 15.26 25.37 19.13
N THR A 217 16.55 25.08 19.35
CA THR A 217 17.54 25.14 18.27
C THR A 217 17.28 24.01 17.27
N VAL A 218 17.05 24.38 16.01
CA VAL A 218 16.90 23.46 14.90
C VAL A 218 18.16 23.45 14.04
N SER A 219 18.46 22.30 13.45
CA SER A 219 19.59 22.12 12.55
C SER A 219 19.21 21.15 11.44
N ARG A 220 20.03 21.10 10.39
CA ARG A 220 19.84 20.21 9.25
C ARG A 220 19.99 18.74 9.63
N GLU A 221 20.86 18.46 10.60
CA GLU A 221 21.13 17.13 11.14
C GLU A 221 20.01 16.66 12.09
N GLY A 222 19.20 17.60 12.59
CA GLY A 222 18.12 17.34 13.54
C GLY A 222 18.63 16.92 14.92
N LEU A 223 17.69 16.51 15.78
CA LEU A 223 18.00 16.01 17.10
C LEU A 223 18.33 14.51 17.04
N LEU A 224 19.53 14.15 17.51
CA LEU A 224 19.93 12.74 17.62
C LEU A 224 19.18 12.08 18.78
N MET A 225 18.29 11.14 18.44
CA MET A 225 17.53 10.34 19.40
C MET A 225 17.54 8.87 19.00
N ASP A 226 17.53 7.97 19.98
CA ASP A 226 17.33 6.55 19.74
C ASP A 226 15.85 6.23 19.43
N GLY A 227 15.60 5.04 18.91
CA GLY A 227 14.26 4.64 18.48
C GLY A 227 13.21 4.61 19.60
N LEU A 228 13.59 4.28 20.84
CA LEU A 228 12.66 4.28 21.98
C LEU A 228 12.33 5.71 22.39
N SER A 229 13.31 6.60 22.41
CA SER A 229 13.07 8.02 22.68
C SER A 229 12.13 8.66 21.65
N VAL A 230 12.30 8.33 20.36
CA VAL A 230 11.39 8.78 19.29
C VAL A 230 9.97 8.23 19.50
N GLN A 231 9.83 6.97 19.93
CA GLN A 231 8.52 6.39 20.24
C GLN A 231 7.87 7.07 21.46
N ALA A 232 8.64 7.36 22.51
CA ALA A 232 8.14 8.07 23.68
C ALA A 232 7.60 9.46 23.30
N LEU A 233 8.35 10.22 22.47
CA LEU A 233 7.89 11.52 21.97
C LEU A 233 6.60 11.39 21.14
N ALA A 234 6.51 10.36 20.29
CA ALA A 234 5.30 10.11 19.50
C ALA A 234 4.08 9.82 20.38
N VAL A 235 4.23 9.05 21.45
CA VAL A 235 3.16 8.77 22.42
C VAL A 235 2.74 10.06 23.13
N GLN A 236 3.70 10.81 23.68
CA GLN A 236 3.42 12.09 24.35
C GLN A 236 2.70 13.08 23.43
N PHE A 237 3.11 13.16 22.16
CA PHE A 237 2.44 14.00 21.17
C PHE A 237 0.96 13.65 21.03
N PHE A 238 0.60 12.36 20.98
CA PHE A 238 -0.80 11.95 20.90
C PHE A 238 -1.56 12.18 22.21
N GLU A 239 -0.94 11.96 23.36
CA GLU A 239 -1.54 12.27 24.67
C GLU A 239 -1.93 13.76 24.78
N ILE A 240 -0.99 14.66 24.42
CA ILE A 240 -1.22 16.11 24.41
C ILE A 240 -2.30 16.48 23.38
N LYS A 241 -2.26 15.89 22.19
CA LYS A 241 -3.25 16.16 21.14
C LYS A 241 -4.66 15.74 21.57
N ASP A 242 -4.79 14.59 22.21
CA ASP A 242 -6.07 14.09 22.71
C ASP A 242 -6.62 14.97 23.85
N GLU A 243 -5.74 15.46 24.73
CA GLU A 243 -6.09 16.44 25.76
C GLU A 243 -6.57 17.77 25.17
N LEU A 244 -5.85 18.34 24.19
CA LEU A 244 -6.26 19.56 23.50
C LEU A 244 -7.63 19.41 22.82
N TYR A 245 -7.87 18.26 22.18
CA TYR A 245 -9.17 17.97 21.57
C TYR A 245 -10.30 17.92 22.61
N ARG A 246 -10.05 17.29 23.77
CA ARG A 246 -11.00 17.23 24.88
C ARG A 246 -11.34 18.63 25.40
N VAL A 247 -10.34 19.45 25.65
CA VAL A 247 -10.51 20.84 26.13
C VAL A 247 -11.30 21.67 25.10
N LYS A 248 -10.94 21.59 23.81
CA LYS A 248 -11.66 22.29 22.74
C LYS A 248 -13.13 21.89 22.67
N LYS A 249 -13.44 20.60 22.83
CA LYS A 249 -14.83 20.10 22.86
C LYS A 249 -15.60 20.64 24.06
N GLN A 250 -14.99 20.66 25.24
CA GLN A 250 -15.61 21.23 26.45
C GLN A 250 -15.89 22.73 26.28
N LEU A 251 -14.91 23.48 25.77
CA LEU A 251 -15.05 24.91 25.55
C LEU A 251 -16.15 25.22 24.52
N LYS A 252 -16.29 24.41 23.47
CA LYS A 252 -17.41 24.53 22.53
C LYS A 252 -18.76 24.30 23.21
N ILE A 253 -18.90 23.23 23.99
CA ILE A 253 -20.15 22.93 24.71
C ILE A 253 -20.51 24.08 25.66
N GLU A 254 -19.53 24.61 26.38
CA GLU A 254 -19.77 25.70 27.33
C GLU A 254 -20.12 27.01 26.62
N LYS A 255 -19.49 27.28 25.46
CA LYS A 255 -19.86 28.40 24.61
C LYS A 255 -21.28 28.27 24.07
N ASP A 256 -21.66 27.08 23.59
CA ASP A 256 -23.01 26.81 23.06
C ASP A 256 -24.06 26.98 24.16
N LYS A 257 -23.79 26.53 25.39
CA LYS A 257 -24.66 26.79 26.56
C LYS A 257 -24.79 28.27 26.90
N ASN A 258 -23.67 29.00 26.92
CA ASN A 258 -23.69 30.44 27.18
C ASN A 258 -24.45 31.21 26.09
N LEU A 259 -24.34 30.81 24.82
CA LEU A 259 -25.13 31.37 23.71
C LEU A 259 -26.62 31.07 23.87
N GLN A 260 -26.97 29.89 24.38
CA GLN A 260 -28.36 29.51 24.63
C GLN A 260 -28.96 30.28 25.82
N ASN A 261 -28.16 30.51 26.88
CA ASN A 261 -28.55 31.33 28.02
C ASN A 261 -28.62 32.83 27.63
N ASN A 262 -27.75 33.31 26.75
CA ASN A 262 -27.79 34.69 26.25
C ASN A 262 -28.90 34.92 25.22
N HIS A 263 -29.43 33.90 24.54
CA HIS A 263 -30.65 34.04 23.73
C HIS A 263 -31.93 34.16 24.58
N GLU A 264 -31.86 33.86 25.90
CA GLU A 264 -32.92 34.18 26.87
C GLU A 264 -32.74 35.59 27.48
N GLU A 265 -31.57 36.21 27.32
CA GLU A 265 -31.24 37.56 27.78
C GLU A 265 -30.63 38.42 26.64
N GLU A 266 -31.53 39.01 25.85
CA GLU A 266 -31.34 40.14 24.92
C GLU A 266 -30.59 39.92 23.58
N ASP A 267 -31.33 40.28 22.52
CA ASP A 267 -30.84 40.67 21.20
C ASP A 267 -29.65 41.65 21.33
N ILE A 268 -28.52 41.39 20.64
CA ILE A 268 -27.78 42.39 19.84
C ILE A 268 -26.68 41.71 19.00
N ASP A 269 -26.60 42.21 17.78
CA ASP A 269 -25.92 41.79 16.58
C ASP A 269 -24.41 42.14 16.58
N GLU A 270 -23.52 41.13 16.72
CA GLU A 270 -22.06 41.29 16.50
C GLU A 270 -21.41 40.06 15.81
N ASN A 271 -22.11 39.43 14.87
CA ASN A 271 -21.71 38.12 14.33
C ASN A 271 -20.79 38.16 13.09
N GLN A 272 -20.12 39.28 12.78
CA GLN A 272 -19.33 39.40 11.54
C GLN A 272 -17.82 39.61 11.71
N ASN A 273 -17.32 39.78 12.94
CA ASN A 273 -15.91 40.15 13.14
C ASN A 273 -14.99 38.96 13.54
N LEU A 274 -15.54 37.80 13.90
CA LEU A 274 -14.76 36.70 14.47
C LEU A 274 -14.28 35.66 13.43
N ASP A 275 -15.06 35.40 12.38
CA ASP A 275 -14.65 34.46 11.31
C ASP A 275 -13.46 35.01 10.51
N TYR A 276 -13.36 36.34 10.35
CA TYR A 276 -12.23 36.98 9.66
C TYR A 276 -10.91 36.85 10.45
N MET A 277 -10.97 36.84 11.78
CA MET A 277 -9.78 36.70 12.64
C MET A 277 -9.26 35.25 12.73
N ILE A 278 -10.13 34.26 12.50
CA ILE A 278 -9.77 32.83 12.54
C ILE A 278 -9.10 32.40 11.23
N ASP A 279 -9.58 32.89 10.08
CA ASP A 279 -8.96 32.60 8.79
C ASP A 279 -7.56 33.25 8.65
N GLU A 280 -7.34 34.41 9.26
CA GLU A 280 -6.00 35.04 9.30
C GLU A 280 -4.99 34.25 10.15
N ALA A 281 -5.46 33.58 11.22
CA ALA A 281 -4.61 32.73 12.06
C ALA A 281 -4.29 31.38 11.40
N ILE A 282 -5.19 30.85 10.56
CA ILE A 282 -4.99 29.59 9.83
C ILE A 282 -4.13 29.79 8.58
N SER A 283 -4.13 30.99 7.99
CA SER A 283 -3.36 31.27 6.77
C SER A 283 -1.90 31.68 7.00
N LYS A 284 -1.42 31.69 8.26
CA LYS A 284 -0.03 32.03 8.64
C LYS A 284 0.76 30.87 9.29
N GLU A 285 0.29 29.62 9.19
CA GLU A 285 1.06 28.39 9.55
C GLU A 285 1.25 27.44 8.36
#